data_AF-U1ZFM5-F1
#
_entry.id   AF-U1ZFM5-F1
#
_cell.length_a   1.000
_cell.length_b   1.000
_cell.length_c   1.000
_cell.angle_alpha   90.00
_cell.angle_beta   90.00
_cell.angle_gamma   90.00
#
_symmetry.space_group_name_H-M   'P 1'
#
loop_
_entity.id
_entity.type
_entity.pdbx_description
1 polymer ?
#
loop_
_entity_poly.entity_id
_entity_poly.type
_entity_poly.pdbx_seq_one_letter_code
_entity_poly.pdbx_strand_id
1 'polypeptide(L)' 'MSWYRWDGEDLILDCHLQPKASSDAFAGLHGDRLKIRLTAPPVEGQANAQLQTFLAKAFGVAKSQVSLESG' A
#
# COMPACT_ATOMS: atom_id res chain seq x y z
N MET A 1 -14.51 8.59 -7.02
CA MET A 1 -13.94 7.45 -7.78
C MET A 1 -13.67 6.31 -6.80
N SER A 2 -13.51 5.07 -7.27
CA SER A 2 -13.08 3.97 -6.40
C SER A 2 -11.56 4.00 -6.23
N TRP A 3 -11.07 3.79 -5.01
CA TRP A 3 -9.65 3.69 -4.66
C TRP A 3 -9.00 2.36 -5.09
N TYR A 4 -9.76 1.53 -5.81
CA TYR A 4 -9.31 0.27 -6.35
C TYR A 4 -10.00 -0.02 -7.67
N ARG A 5 -9.35 -0.84 -8.50
CA ARG A 5 -9.94 -1.44 -9.69
C ARG A 5 -9.36 -2.84 -9.92
N TRP A 6 -10.11 -3.68 -10.59
CA TRP A 6 -9.59 -4.94 -11.11
C TRP A 6 -9.14 -4.76 -12.54
N ASP A 7 -7.97 -5.28 -12.87
CA ASP A 7 -7.43 -5.38 -14.23
C ASP A 7 -7.11 -6.84 -14.52
N GLY A 8 -8.02 -7.54 -15.19
CA GLY A 8 -7.97 -9.00 -15.32
C GLY A 8 -8.00 -9.68 -13.95
N GLU A 9 -6.92 -10.37 -13.60
CA GLU A 9 -6.74 -11.08 -12.33
C GLU A 9 -6.04 -10.22 -11.25
N ASP A 10 -5.59 -9.01 -11.61
CA ASP A 10 -4.83 -8.13 -10.72
C ASP A 10 -5.73 -7.10 -10.04
N LEU A 11 -5.52 -6.90 -8.73
CA LEU A 11 -6.17 -5.84 -7.95
C LEU A 11 -5.24 -4.63 -7.86
N ILE A 12 -5.60 -3.54 -8.55
CA ILE A 12 -4.86 -2.29 -8.50
C ILE A 12 -5.46 -1.39 -7.41
N LEU A 13 -4.60 -0.89 -6.53
CA LEU A 13 -4.98 -0.04 -5.39
C LEU A 13 -4.35 1.35 -5.52
N ASP A 14 -5.18 2.39 -5.54
CA ASP A 14 -4.72 3.77 -5.43
C ASP A 14 -4.51 4.13 -3.96
N CYS A 15 -3.25 4.14 -3.53
CA CYS A 15 -2.89 4.31 -2.12
C CYS A 15 -2.34 5.71 -1.82
N HIS A 16 -2.58 6.17 -0.59
CA HIS A 16 -1.93 7.33 -0.01
C HIS A 16 -1.12 6.90 1.21
N LEU A 17 0.21 6.95 1.09
CA LEU A 17 1.11 6.53 2.16
C LEU A 17 1.34 7.65 3.16
N GLN A 18 1.12 7.36 4.44
CA GLN A 18 1.50 8.22 5.55
C GLN A 18 2.68 7.58 6.30
N PRO A 19 3.92 8.01 6.02
CA PRO A 19 5.13 7.52 6.70
C PRO A 19 5.20 8.05 8.14
N LYS A 20 6.17 7.54 8.92
CA LYS A 20 6.41 7.92 10.33
C LYS A 20 5.18 7.73 11.24
N ALA A 21 4.36 6.73 10.95
CA ALA A 21 3.26 6.35 11.83
C ALA A 21 3.76 5.57 13.05
N SER A 22 2.93 5.48 14.09
CA SER A 22 3.22 4.65 15.28
C SER A 22 3.05 3.15 15.03
N SER A 23 2.34 2.76 13.96
CA SER A 23 2.11 1.36 13.57
C SER A 23 1.70 1.27 12.09
N ASP A 24 1.89 0.07 11.51
CA ASP A 24 1.46 -0.25 10.15
C ASP A 24 -0.03 -0.62 10.14
N ALA A 25 -0.84 0.17 9.45
CA ALA A 25 -2.28 -0.05 9.41
C ALA A 25 -2.96 0.65 8.24
N PHE A 26 -4.05 0.04 7.77
CA PHE A 26 -5.05 0.75 6.97
C PHE A 26 -5.69 1.84 7.83
N ALA A 27 -5.74 3.06 7.30
CA ALA A 27 -6.20 4.25 8.02
C ALA A 27 -7.47 4.84 7.41
N GLY A 28 -8.24 4.02 6.69
CA GLY A 28 -9.43 4.43 5.96
C GLY A 28 -9.10 5.10 4.64
N LEU A 29 -9.96 6.02 4.21
CA LEU A 29 -9.79 6.75 2.95
C LEU A 29 -9.20 8.14 3.18
N HIS A 30 -8.37 8.57 2.24
CA HIS A 30 -7.90 9.94 2.12
C HIS A 30 -8.32 10.47 0.75
N GLY A 31 -9.45 11.17 0.71
CA GLY A 31 -10.13 11.49 -0.55
C GLY A 31 -10.56 10.20 -1.27
N ASP A 32 -10.18 10.07 -2.54
CA ASP A 32 -10.44 8.89 -3.37
C ASP A 32 -9.32 7.83 -3.30
N ARG A 33 -8.43 7.86 -2.29
CA ARG A 33 -7.32 6.92 -2.14
C ARG A 33 -7.35 6.16 -0.83
N LEU A 34 -6.88 4.91 -0.83
CA LEU A 34 -6.72 4.10 0.37
C LEU A 34 -5.55 4.62 1.20
N LYS A 35 -5.82 5.12 2.40
CA LYS A 35 -4.79 5.62 3.30
C LYS A 35 -4.11 4.46 4.02
N ILE A 36 -2.79 4.38 3.89
CA ILE A 36 -1.97 3.37 4.58
C ILE A 36 -0.93 4.10 5.41
N ARG A 37 -0.91 3.80 6.71
CA ARG A 37 0.11 4.29 7.64
C ARG A 37 1.23 3.28 7.72
N LEU A 38 2.47 3.76 7.61
CA LEU A 38 3.67 2.94 7.74
C LEU A 38 4.63 3.58 8.75
N THR A 39 5.29 2.74 9.56
CA THR A 39 6.34 3.21 10.48
C THR A 39 7.62 3.61 9.74
N ALA A 40 7.85 3.07 8.54
CA ALA A 40 9.01 3.38 7.71
C ALA A 40 9.20 4.89 7.51
N PRO A 41 10.46 5.37 7.51
CA PRO A 41 10.77 6.73 7.08
C PRO A 41 10.46 6.89 5.58
N PRO A 42 10.18 8.12 5.11
CA PRO A 42 9.95 8.43 3.69
C PRO A 42 11.25 8.44 2.88
N VAL A 43 12.13 7.47 3.13
CA VAL A 43 13.33 7.27 2.32
C VAL A 43 12.95 6.31 1.20
N GLU A 44 13.25 6.73 -0.03
CA GLU A 44 13.02 5.94 -1.24
C GLU A 44 13.55 4.50 -1.05
N GLY A 45 12.70 3.52 -1.34
CA GLY A 45 13.01 2.10 -1.17
C GLY A 45 12.57 1.47 0.17
N GLN A 46 12.74 2.14 1.31
CA GLN A 46 12.34 1.57 2.62
C GLN A 46 10.83 1.55 2.82
N ALA A 47 10.17 2.66 2.50
CA ALA A 47 8.71 2.74 2.55
C ALA A 47 8.04 1.75 1.57
N ASN A 48 8.62 1.58 0.39
CA ASN A 48 8.12 0.69 -0.66
C ASN A 48 8.24 -0.79 -0.26
N ALA A 49 9.40 -1.20 0.28
CA ALA A 49 9.61 -2.57 0.75
C ALA A 49 8.68 -2.93 1.91
N GLN A 50 8.44 -1.98 2.82
CA GLN A 50 7.53 -2.17 3.95
C GLN A 50 6.08 -2.21 3.47
N LEU A 51 5.69 -1.35 2.54
CA LEU A 51 4.37 -1.38 1.91
C LEU A 51 4.09 -2.73 1.25
N GLN A 52 5.00 -3.22 0.41
CA GLN A 52 4.86 -4.53 -0.24
C GLN A 52 4.69 -5.65 0.78
N THR A 53 5.47 -5.63 1.85
CA THR A 53 5.40 -6.62 2.93
C THR A 53 4.07 -6.53 3.68
N PHE A 54 3.61 -5.32 3.97
CA PHE A 54 2.33 -5.06 4.63
C PHE A 54 1.15 -5.54 3.79
N LEU A 55 1.11 -5.19 2.51
CA LEU A 55 0.06 -5.61 1.58
C LEU A 55 0.06 -7.12 1.37
N ALA A 56 1.24 -7.72 1.13
CA ALA A 56 1.37 -9.16 0.96
C ALA A 56 0.79 -9.94 2.16
N LYS A 57 1.11 -9.48 3.38
CA LYS A 57 0.56 -10.04 4.61
C LYS A 57 -0.96 -9.82 4.72
N ALA A 58 -1.45 -8.61 4.41
CA ALA A 58 -2.86 -8.27 4.51
C ALA A 58 -3.74 -9.07 3.53
N PHE A 59 -3.25 -9.31 2.31
CA PHE A 59 -3.98 -10.06 1.28
C PHE A 59 -3.65 -11.56 1.25
N GLY A 60 -2.72 -12.03 2.09
CA GLY A 60 -2.34 -13.43 2.16
C GLY A 60 -1.60 -13.94 0.90
N VAL A 61 -0.92 -13.05 0.19
CA VAL A 61 -0.19 -13.35 -1.05
C VAL A 61 1.33 -13.31 -0.82
N ALA A 62 2.09 -13.89 -1.75
CA ALA A 62 3.55 -13.78 -1.72
C ALA A 62 3.99 -12.33 -2.01
N LYS A 63 5.12 -11.90 -1.43
CA LYS A 63 5.68 -10.55 -1.71
C LYS A 63 5.94 -10.31 -3.20
N SER A 64 6.27 -11.36 -3.95
CA SER A 64 6.47 -11.31 -5.41
C SER A 64 5.19 -11.04 -6.21
N GLN A 65 4.01 -11.16 -5.59
CA GLN A 65 2.70 -10.84 -6.18
C GLN A 65 2.26 -9.41 -5.87
N VAL A 66 3.11 -8.60 -5.24
CA VAL A 66 2.83 -7.19 -4.94
C VAL A 66 3.84 -6.32 -5.66
N SER A 67 3.40 -5.61 -6.69
CA SER A 67 4.18 -4.63 -7.43
C SER A 67 3.75 -3.20 -7.10
N LEU A 68 4.65 -2.25 -7.37
CA LEU A 68 4.33 -0.82 -7.36
C LEU A 68 4.22 -0.36 -8.81
N GLU A 69 3.01 -0.03 -9.23
CA GLU A 69 2.71 0.47 -10.59
C GLU A 69 3.15 1.93 -10.78
N SER A 70 2.98 2.74 -9.73
CA SER A 70 3.30 4.17 -9.72
C SER A 70 3.60 4.64 -8.31
N GLY A 71 4.60 5.51 -8.14
CA GLY A 71 5.03 6.08 -6.87
C GLY A 71 5.34 7.57 -6.99
#